data_AF-A0A947EZC1-F1
#
_entry.id   AF-A0A947EZC1-F1
#
_cell.length_a   1.000
_cell.length_b   1.000
_cell.length_c   1.000
_cell.angle_alpha   90.00
_cell.angle_beta   90.00
_cell.angle_gamma   90.00
#
_symmetry.space_group_name_H-M   'P 1'
#
loop_
_entity.id
_entity.type
_entity.pdbx_description
1 polymer ?
#
loop_
_entity_poly.entity_id
_entity_poly.type
_entity_poly.pdbx_seq_one_letter_code
_entity_poly.pdbx_strand_id
1 'polypeptide(L)'
;LAIEGIVAFFLEATFFAVMFFGWDRVSTGFHLFSTWMVAIGSNLSALWILVANGWMQFPTGMAFNPETVRFEMQNFWEVLFSPVAIAKFTHTTSSSFLVGVMFVIAISSYYLLKRRHVEMAKKSILVASVFGLFSFAFVGMTGDESAFANASTQPMKLAAYEGLYDGKRGADIVVFGILNPDKQPADEKSPFLFEFKVPYLLSFLANRSFDSFVPGINDLAFGNDKEGIVGIGKKIERGKLAVGDLAAYKDAKKAGDGVAVEAALAKFEQNKDFLGYGYLSKPEDGIPPVQMTFYSFHIMIFLSLFFGFICIAYLIYGMKDTIEEKRWRLPLGVASFFLAMIASQAGWVVAEVGRQPWAIQDMLPVGVATSNLAKGNVMTTFWMFAVLFTLLLLAEIKIMLRQINKGPEGV
;
A
#
# COMPACT_ATOMS: atom_id res chain seq x y z
N LEU A 1 -11.27 2.16 12.32
CA LEU A 1 -10.56 2.15 13.62
C LEU A 1 -11.46 1.71 14.78
N ALA A 2 -12.46 2.45 15.26
CA ALA A 2 -13.28 1.97 16.39
C ALA A 2 -14.04 0.66 16.10
N ILE A 3 -14.62 0.53 14.90
CA ILE A 3 -15.32 -0.70 14.45
C ILE A 3 -14.35 -1.90 14.37
N GLU A 4 -13.11 -1.67 13.96
CA GLU A 4 -12.04 -2.68 13.94
C GLU A 4 -11.84 -3.26 15.34
N GLY A 5 -11.67 -2.38 16.33
CA GLY A 5 -11.52 -2.71 17.76
C GLY A 5 -12.65 -3.57 18.30
N ILE A 6 -13.90 -3.24 17.96
CA ILE A 6 -15.07 -3.89 18.54
C ILE A 6 -15.41 -5.21 17.85
N VAL A 7 -15.32 -5.25 16.52
CA VAL A 7 -15.83 -6.39 15.74
C VAL A 7 -14.73 -7.41 15.45
N ALA A 8 -13.58 -6.95 14.99
CA ALA A 8 -12.54 -7.84 14.48
C ALA A 8 -11.63 -8.35 15.60
N PHE A 9 -11.10 -7.45 16.43
CA PHE A 9 -10.21 -7.84 17.53
C PHE A 9 -10.88 -8.73 18.58
N PHE A 10 -12.14 -8.47 18.95
CA PHE A 10 -12.86 -9.33 19.89
C PHE A 10 -13.12 -10.72 19.33
N LEU A 11 -13.52 -10.81 18.05
CA LEU A 11 -13.72 -12.10 17.39
C LEU A 11 -12.41 -12.90 17.36
N GLU A 12 -11.34 -12.27 16.88
CA GLU A 12 -10.02 -12.89 16.81
C GLU A 12 -9.52 -13.33 18.19
N ALA A 13 -9.49 -12.43 19.18
CA ALA A 13 -8.95 -12.74 20.51
C ALA A 13 -9.73 -13.84 21.23
N THR A 14 -11.06 -13.87 21.09
CA THR A 14 -11.91 -14.88 21.72
C THR A 14 -11.64 -16.27 21.13
N PHE A 15 -11.65 -16.39 19.81
CA PHE A 15 -11.44 -17.68 19.15
C PHE A 15 -9.98 -18.11 19.12
N PHE A 16 -9.02 -17.17 19.20
CA PHE A 16 -7.59 -17.46 19.34
C PHE A 16 -7.29 -18.25 20.62
N ALA A 17 -7.93 -17.90 21.73
CA ALA A 17 -7.79 -18.65 22.98
C ALA A 17 -8.27 -20.10 22.84
N VAL A 18 -9.40 -20.32 22.15
CA VAL A 18 -9.90 -21.67 21.87
C VAL A 18 -8.98 -22.42 20.90
N MET A 19 -8.49 -21.74 19.86
CA MET A 19 -7.55 -22.34 18.90
C MET A 19 -6.28 -22.84 19.58
N PHE A 20 -5.74 -22.09 20.54
CA PHE A 20 -4.48 -22.45 21.20
C PHE A 20 -4.67 -23.43 22.37
N PHE A 21 -5.67 -23.23 23.22
CA PHE A 21 -5.85 -24.02 24.45
C PHE A 21 -6.98 -25.05 24.39
N GLY A 22 -7.73 -25.10 23.29
CA GLY A 22 -8.94 -25.89 23.15
C GLY A 22 -8.75 -27.32 22.65
N TRP A 23 -7.55 -27.71 22.20
CA TRP A 23 -7.33 -29.01 21.51
C TRP A 23 -7.93 -30.20 22.29
N ASP A 24 -7.65 -30.30 23.59
CA ASP A 24 -8.16 -31.38 24.46
C ASP A 24 -9.43 -30.99 25.25
N ARG A 25 -10.06 -29.87 24.92
CA ARG A 25 -11.18 -29.28 25.69
C ARG A 25 -12.46 -29.06 24.90
N VAL A 26 -12.39 -29.02 23.57
CA VAL A 26 -13.54 -28.83 22.69
C VAL A 26 -13.57 -29.90 21.60
N SER A 27 -14.70 -30.05 20.91
CA SER A 27 -14.78 -30.99 19.79
C SER A 27 -13.87 -30.55 18.65
N THR A 28 -13.37 -31.50 17.86
CA THR A 28 -12.53 -31.23 16.67
C THR A 28 -13.22 -30.26 15.69
N GLY A 29 -14.54 -30.39 15.52
CA GLY A 29 -15.33 -29.47 14.70
C GLY A 29 -15.36 -28.04 15.25
N PHE A 30 -15.47 -27.87 16.57
CA PHE A 30 -15.45 -26.54 17.20
C PHE A 30 -14.04 -25.93 17.19
N HIS A 31 -13.00 -26.75 17.32
CA HIS A 31 -11.61 -26.29 17.18
C HIS A 31 -11.33 -25.78 15.76
N LEU A 32 -11.77 -26.52 14.74
CA LEU A 32 -11.68 -26.09 13.34
C LEU A 32 -12.49 -24.81 13.09
N PHE A 33 -13.72 -24.73 13.59
CA PHE A 33 -14.52 -23.49 13.52
C PHE A 33 -13.80 -22.31 14.16
N SER A 34 -13.19 -22.50 15.33
CA SER A 34 -12.42 -21.46 16.02
C SER A 34 -11.21 -21.00 15.18
N THR A 35 -10.51 -21.94 14.54
CA THR A 35 -9.39 -21.63 13.63
C THR A 35 -9.86 -20.77 12.44
N TRP A 36 -11.02 -21.07 11.86
CA TRP A 36 -11.62 -20.24 10.80
C TRP A 36 -12.05 -18.87 11.30
N MET A 37 -12.60 -18.76 12.52
CA MET A 37 -12.99 -17.47 13.09
C MET A 37 -11.78 -16.58 13.36
N VAL A 38 -10.62 -17.14 13.74
CA VAL A 38 -9.36 -16.38 13.82
C VAL A 38 -9.00 -15.83 12.44
N ALA A 39 -9.01 -16.66 11.40
CA ALA A 39 -8.69 -16.21 10.05
C ALA A 39 -9.65 -15.12 9.54
N ILE A 40 -10.96 -15.26 9.78
CA ILE A 40 -11.96 -14.25 9.41
C ILE A 40 -11.77 -12.98 10.23
N GLY A 41 -11.53 -13.09 11.54
CA GLY A 41 -11.24 -11.96 12.42
C GLY A 41 -10.05 -11.14 11.93
N SER A 42 -8.93 -11.79 11.60
CA SER A 42 -7.75 -11.11 11.07
C SER A 42 -8.02 -10.42 9.72
N ASN A 43 -8.84 -11.02 8.85
CA ASN A 43 -9.27 -10.39 7.60
C ASN A 43 -10.19 -9.19 7.83
N LEU A 44 -11.09 -9.26 8.81
CA LEU A 44 -11.93 -8.12 9.19
C LEU A 44 -11.11 -6.98 9.80
N SER A 45 -10.05 -7.28 10.57
CA SER A 45 -9.12 -6.27 11.07
C SER A 45 -8.45 -5.55 9.90
N ALA A 46 -7.91 -6.33 8.94
CA ALA A 46 -7.31 -5.81 7.71
C ALA A 46 -8.32 -4.95 6.91
N LEU A 47 -9.57 -5.38 6.78
CA LEU A 47 -10.62 -4.61 6.10
C LEU A 47 -10.76 -3.21 6.70
N TRP A 48 -10.98 -3.10 8.01
CA TRP A 48 -11.28 -1.82 8.63
C TRP A 48 -10.10 -0.86 8.65
N ILE A 49 -8.87 -1.37 8.84
CA ILE A 49 -7.68 -0.52 8.78
C ILE A 49 -7.39 -0.07 7.35
N LEU A 50 -7.63 -0.92 6.34
CA LEU A 50 -7.40 -0.59 4.93
C LEU A 50 -8.51 0.26 4.33
N VAL A 51 -9.73 0.22 4.86
CA VAL A 51 -10.77 1.22 4.56
C VAL A 51 -10.34 2.61 5.02
N ALA A 52 -9.79 2.71 6.23
CA ALA A 52 -9.26 3.99 6.72
C ALA A 52 -8.08 4.49 5.87
N ASN A 53 -7.11 3.63 5.57
CA ASN A 53 -5.99 4.00 4.69
C ASN A 53 -6.45 4.30 3.24
N GLY A 54 -7.42 3.54 2.71
CA GLY A 54 -8.03 3.78 1.41
C GLY A 54 -8.74 5.12 1.32
N TRP A 55 -9.42 5.55 2.39
CA TRP A 55 -10.00 6.88 2.47
C TRP A 55 -8.94 7.99 2.49
N MET A 56 -7.81 7.79 3.17
CA MET A 56 -6.69 8.76 3.11
C MET A 56 -6.13 8.93 1.69
N GLN A 57 -6.36 7.94 0.82
CA GLN A 57 -5.83 7.90 -0.55
C GLN A 57 -6.89 8.40 -1.54
N PHE A 58 -8.17 8.10 -1.31
CA PHE A 58 -9.27 8.62 -2.09
C PHE A 58 -10.41 9.02 -1.15
N PRO A 59 -10.38 10.27 -0.64
CA PRO A 59 -11.34 10.73 0.33
C PRO A 59 -12.70 10.97 -0.33
N THR A 60 -13.65 10.08 -0.05
CA THR A 60 -15.03 10.11 -0.57
C THR A 60 -16.03 10.11 0.59
N GLY A 61 -17.33 10.30 0.30
CA GLY A 61 -18.41 10.26 1.29
C GLY A 61 -18.29 11.31 2.39
N MET A 62 -17.72 12.48 2.09
CA MET A 62 -17.40 13.54 3.05
C MET A 62 -17.66 14.93 2.46
N ALA A 63 -17.82 15.93 3.31
CA ALA A 63 -17.91 17.33 2.92
C ALA A 63 -17.14 18.22 3.92
N PHE A 64 -16.47 19.26 3.42
CA PHE A 64 -15.81 20.24 4.30
C PHE A 64 -16.85 21.14 4.96
N ASN A 65 -16.83 21.23 6.29
CA ASN A 65 -17.66 22.15 7.05
C ASN A 65 -16.83 23.40 7.42
N PRO A 66 -17.12 24.59 6.85
CA PRO A 66 -16.37 25.81 7.11
C PRO A 66 -16.55 26.34 8.54
N GLU A 67 -17.62 25.93 9.24
CA GLU A 67 -17.85 26.32 10.63
C GLU A 67 -16.93 25.57 11.60
N THR A 68 -16.85 24.26 11.45
CA THR A 68 -16.05 23.37 12.30
C THR A 68 -14.63 23.16 11.78
N VAL A 69 -14.34 23.64 10.55
CA VAL A 69 -13.03 23.63 9.89
C VAL A 69 -12.48 22.21 9.75
N ARG A 70 -13.37 21.27 9.38
CA ARG A 70 -13.03 19.86 9.22
C ARG A 70 -13.93 19.21 8.17
N PHE A 71 -13.46 18.09 7.65
CA PHE A 71 -14.27 17.21 6.82
C PHE A 71 -15.20 16.37 7.70
N GLU A 72 -16.48 16.38 7.37
CA GLU A 72 -17.53 15.65 8.08
C GLU A 72 -18.10 14.56 7.16
N MET A 73 -18.19 13.34 7.67
CA MET A 73 -18.69 12.19 6.91
C MET A 73 -20.16 12.40 6.54
N GLN A 74 -20.47 12.26 5.26
CA GLN A 74 -21.80 12.37 4.70
C GLN A 74 -22.37 10.99 4.33
N ASN A 75 -21.52 10.09 3.83
CA ASN A 75 -21.94 8.76 3.40
C ASN A 75 -20.91 7.69 3.79
N PHE A 76 -21.24 6.90 4.82
CA PHE A 76 -20.39 5.81 5.28
C PHE A 76 -20.18 4.72 4.23
N TRP A 77 -21.20 4.42 3.41
CA TRP A 77 -21.14 3.33 2.44
C TRP A 77 -20.25 3.67 1.25
N GLU A 78 -20.19 4.93 0.84
CA GLU A 78 -19.23 5.41 -0.15
C GLU A 78 -17.78 5.24 0.34
N VAL A 79 -17.53 5.46 1.65
CA VAL A 79 -16.22 5.24 2.25
C VAL A 79 -15.87 3.74 2.26
N LEU A 80 -16.79 2.90 2.73
CA LEU A 80 -16.55 1.46 2.89
C LEU A 80 -16.37 0.74 1.54
N PHE A 81 -17.19 1.08 0.54
CA PHE A 81 -17.18 0.44 -0.78
C PHE A 81 -16.44 1.26 -1.84
N SER A 82 -15.60 2.20 -1.42
CA SER A 82 -14.68 2.92 -2.31
C SER A 82 -13.82 1.92 -3.12
N PRO A 83 -13.61 2.15 -4.43
CA PRO A 83 -12.77 1.27 -5.25
C PRO A 83 -11.35 1.17 -4.70
N VAL A 84 -10.80 2.25 -4.13
CA VAL A 84 -9.46 2.26 -3.53
C VAL A 84 -9.41 1.48 -2.22
N ALA A 85 -10.48 1.52 -1.41
CA ALA A 85 -10.57 0.71 -0.20
C ALA A 85 -10.64 -0.79 -0.53
N ILE A 86 -11.46 -1.17 -1.52
CA ILE A 86 -11.57 -2.56 -1.99
C ILE A 86 -10.24 -3.05 -2.58
N ALA A 87 -9.61 -2.27 -3.45
CA ALA A 87 -8.31 -2.62 -4.04
C ALA A 87 -7.24 -2.80 -2.96
N LYS A 88 -7.15 -1.89 -1.99
CA LYS A 88 -6.18 -2.01 -0.88
C LYS A 88 -6.45 -3.22 0.00
N PHE A 89 -7.70 -3.44 0.38
CA PHE A 89 -8.09 -4.60 1.20
C PHE A 89 -7.69 -5.91 0.51
N THR A 90 -8.14 -6.09 -0.73
CA THR A 90 -7.93 -7.33 -1.47
C THR A 90 -6.45 -7.56 -1.80
N HIS A 91 -5.72 -6.52 -2.20
CA HIS A 91 -4.29 -6.63 -2.54
C HIS A 91 -3.40 -6.84 -1.31
N THR A 92 -3.62 -6.11 -0.22
CA THR A 92 -2.82 -6.26 1.00
C THR A 92 -3.05 -7.61 1.66
N THR A 93 -4.29 -8.08 1.68
CA THR A 93 -4.63 -9.37 2.28
C THR A 93 -4.08 -10.53 1.44
N SER A 94 -4.27 -10.49 0.12
CA SER A 94 -3.75 -11.54 -0.76
C SER A 94 -2.22 -11.59 -0.79
N SER A 95 -1.53 -10.45 -0.71
CA SER A 95 -0.07 -10.39 -0.61
C SER A 95 0.45 -10.85 0.75
N SER A 96 -0.27 -10.62 1.85
CA SER A 96 0.11 -11.15 3.16
C SER A 96 0.01 -12.68 3.21
N PHE A 97 -0.95 -13.28 2.48
CA PHE A 97 -0.99 -14.73 2.29
C PHE A 97 0.29 -15.26 1.61
N LEU A 98 0.80 -14.57 0.58
CA LEU A 98 2.09 -14.94 -0.03
C LEU A 98 3.26 -14.84 0.96
N VAL A 99 3.29 -13.83 1.83
CA VAL A 99 4.32 -13.74 2.89
C VAL A 99 4.23 -14.96 3.82
N GLY A 100 3.03 -15.34 4.24
CA GLY A 100 2.79 -16.55 5.04
C GLY A 100 3.22 -17.84 4.33
N VAL A 101 2.94 -17.98 3.04
CA VAL A 101 3.39 -19.11 2.22
C VAL A 101 4.92 -19.17 2.16
N MET A 102 5.57 -18.04 1.90
CA MET A 102 7.04 -17.99 1.84
C MET A 102 7.67 -18.30 3.20
N PHE A 103 7.02 -17.93 4.31
CA PHE A 103 7.45 -18.35 5.65
C PHE A 103 7.39 -19.87 5.82
N VAL A 104 6.26 -20.51 5.45
CA VAL A 104 6.13 -21.98 5.53
C VAL A 104 7.20 -22.67 4.66
N ILE A 105 7.37 -22.23 3.42
CA ILE A 105 8.40 -22.76 2.52
C ILE A 105 9.81 -22.58 3.10
N ALA A 106 10.09 -21.43 3.73
CA ALA A 106 11.39 -21.15 4.34
C ALA A 106 11.70 -22.10 5.50
N ILE A 107 10.76 -22.28 6.43
CA ILE A 107 10.96 -23.17 7.58
C ILE A 107 11.04 -24.63 7.14
N SER A 108 10.18 -25.07 6.22
CA SER A 108 10.25 -26.43 5.68
C SER A 108 11.56 -26.67 4.93
N SER A 109 12.03 -25.71 4.14
CA SER A 109 13.33 -25.81 3.47
C SER A 109 14.50 -25.85 4.45
N TYR A 110 14.43 -25.08 5.55
CA TYR A 110 15.40 -25.15 6.64
C TYR A 110 15.44 -26.54 7.29
N TYR A 111 14.28 -27.14 7.57
CA TYR A 111 14.22 -28.50 8.12
C TYR A 111 14.81 -29.55 7.18
N LEU A 112 14.53 -29.47 5.89
CA LEU A 112 15.15 -30.35 4.88
C LEU A 112 16.67 -30.14 4.79
N LEU A 113 17.16 -28.91 4.89
CA LEU A 113 18.61 -28.63 4.94
C LEU A 113 19.29 -29.32 6.13
N LYS A 114 18.60 -29.36 7.26
CA LYS A 114 19.07 -30.02 8.49
C LYS A 114 18.75 -31.52 8.53
N ARG A 115 18.07 -32.07 7.51
CA ARG A 115 17.58 -33.46 7.47
C ARG A 115 16.70 -33.80 8.68
N ARG A 116 15.85 -32.87 9.09
CA ARG A 116 14.91 -33.02 10.22
C ARG A 116 13.48 -32.90 9.73
N HIS A 117 12.55 -33.57 10.40
CA HIS A 117 11.10 -33.47 10.16
C HIS A 117 10.72 -33.59 8.67
N VAL A 118 11.39 -34.50 7.94
CA VAL A 118 11.42 -34.53 6.47
C VAL A 118 10.02 -34.68 5.88
N GLU A 119 9.23 -35.63 6.40
CA GLU A 119 7.88 -35.89 5.91
C GLU A 119 6.95 -34.69 6.12
N MET A 120 6.97 -34.11 7.33
CA MET A 120 6.21 -32.89 7.65
C MET A 120 6.62 -31.75 6.72
N ALA A 121 7.92 -31.50 6.55
CA ALA A 121 8.42 -30.43 5.71
C ALA A 121 7.99 -30.58 4.24
N LYS A 122 8.04 -31.81 3.69
CA LYS A 122 7.55 -32.08 2.32
C LYS A 122 6.05 -31.82 2.17
N LYS A 123 5.23 -32.31 3.12
CA LYS A 123 3.78 -32.08 3.12
C LYS A 123 3.44 -30.59 3.25
N SER A 124 4.12 -29.87 4.14
CA SER A 124 3.96 -28.42 4.32
C SER A 124 4.31 -27.66 3.05
N ILE A 125 5.41 -28.01 2.37
CA ILE A 125 5.79 -27.41 1.08
C ILE A 125 4.68 -27.60 0.04
N LEU A 126 4.11 -28.80 -0.07
CA LEU A 126 3.04 -29.07 -1.04
C LEU A 126 1.82 -28.19 -0.80
N VAL A 127 1.31 -28.16 0.44
CA VAL A 127 0.14 -27.35 0.81
C VAL A 127 0.43 -25.86 0.60
N ALA A 128 1.58 -25.39 1.07
CA ALA A 128 1.99 -23.99 0.93
C ALA A 128 2.14 -23.60 -0.55
N SER A 129 2.73 -24.46 -1.39
CA SER A 129 2.92 -24.16 -2.81
C SER A 129 1.59 -24.06 -3.56
N VAL A 130 0.63 -24.95 -3.28
CA VAL A 130 -0.71 -24.89 -3.89
C VAL A 130 -1.42 -23.61 -3.48
N PHE A 131 -1.49 -23.33 -2.16
CA PHE A 131 -2.11 -22.09 -1.67
C PHE A 131 -1.40 -20.84 -2.22
N GLY A 132 -0.08 -20.88 -2.30
CA GLY A 132 0.76 -19.83 -2.87
C GLY A 132 0.48 -19.53 -4.33
N LEU A 133 0.13 -20.52 -5.16
CA LEU A 133 -0.26 -20.28 -6.54
C LEU A 133 -1.61 -19.56 -6.64
N PHE A 134 -2.59 -19.94 -5.80
CA PHE A 134 -3.86 -19.23 -5.71
C PHE A 134 -3.66 -17.79 -5.22
N SER A 135 -2.87 -17.59 -4.16
CA SER A 135 -2.53 -16.25 -3.67
C SER A 135 -1.77 -15.43 -4.72
N PHE A 136 -0.82 -16.02 -5.45
CA PHE A 136 -0.07 -15.35 -6.52
C PHE A 136 -0.99 -14.85 -7.64
N ALA A 137 -1.89 -15.71 -8.14
CA ALA A 137 -2.85 -15.33 -9.16
C ALA A 137 -3.77 -14.19 -8.67
N PHE A 138 -4.22 -14.28 -7.41
CA PHE A 138 -5.10 -13.26 -6.82
C PHE A 138 -4.38 -11.94 -6.56
N VAL A 139 -3.11 -11.96 -6.14
CA VAL A 139 -2.25 -10.76 -6.02
C VAL A 139 -2.04 -10.10 -7.39
N GLY A 140 -1.80 -10.88 -8.44
CA GLY A 140 -1.67 -10.35 -9.80
C GLY A 140 -2.93 -9.63 -10.26
N MET A 141 -4.10 -10.25 -10.08
CA MET A 141 -5.40 -9.67 -10.44
C MET A 141 -5.72 -8.40 -9.64
N THR A 142 -5.54 -8.45 -8.31
CA THR A 142 -5.83 -7.30 -7.43
C THR A 142 -4.79 -6.18 -7.59
N GLY A 143 -3.56 -6.50 -7.98
CA GLY A 143 -2.51 -5.52 -8.28
C GLY A 143 -2.79 -4.74 -9.56
N ASP A 144 -3.24 -5.44 -10.61
CA ASP A 144 -3.72 -4.81 -11.84
C ASP A 144 -4.92 -3.88 -11.57
N GLU A 145 -5.90 -4.34 -10.79
CA GLU A 145 -7.04 -3.50 -10.40
C GLU A 145 -6.62 -2.29 -9.55
N SER A 146 -5.61 -2.45 -8.68
CA SER A 146 -5.05 -1.32 -7.93
C SER A 146 -4.35 -0.31 -8.85
N ALA A 147 -3.65 -0.75 -9.90
CA ALA A 147 -3.02 0.15 -10.86
C ALA A 147 -4.06 0.91 -11.69
N PHE A 148 -5.12 0.23 -12.12
CA PHE A 148 -6.26 0.83 -12.80
C PHE A 148 -6.97 1.89 -11.92
N ALA A 149 -7.20 1.57 -10.63
CA ALA A 149 -7.76 2.54 -9.69
C ALA A 149 -6.83 3.75 -9.47
N ASN A 150 -5.52 3.55 -9.39
CA ASN A 150 -4.54 4.63 -9.28
C ASN A 150 -4.53 5.54 -10.50
N ALA A 151 -4.72 5.01 -11.72
CA ALA A 151 -4.74 5.82 -12.93
C ALA A 151 -5.81 6.92 -12.90
N SER A 152 -6.98 6.62 -12.34
CA SER A 152 -8.09 7.56 -12.24
C SER A 152 -8.07 8.41 -10.97
N THR A 153 -7.62 7.85 -9.84
CA THR A 153 -7.70 8.52 -8.53
C THR A 153 -6.42 9.22 -8.11
N GLN A 154 -5.25 8.73 -8.55
CA GLN A 154 -3.93 9.27 -8.21
C GLN A 154 -2.94 9.14 -9.39
N PRO A 155 -3.21 9.80 -10.54
CA PRO A 155 -2.37 9.68 -11.73
C PRO A 155 -0.92 10.10 -11.50
N MET A 156 -0.66 11.03 -10.56
CA MET A 156 0.72 11.45 -10.22
C MET A 156 1.51 10.30 -9.58
N LYS A 157 0.87 9.47 -8.76
CA LYS A 157 1.49 8.28 -8.17
C LYS A 157 1.84 7.28 -9.28
N LEU A 158 0.92 7.05 -10.21
CA LEU A 158 1.14 6.15 -11.34
C LEU A 158 2.30 6.62 -12.22
N ALA A 159 2.30 7.90 -12.60
CA ALA A 159 3.38 8.47 -13.38
C ALA A 159 4.74 8.34 -12.65
N ALA A 160 4.75 8.49 -11.32
CA ALA A 160 5.96 8.34 -10.51
C ALA A 160 6.48 6.89 -10.44
N TYR A 161 5.64 5.88 -10.19
CA TYR A 161 6.13 4.50 -10.12
C TYR A 161 6.48 3.89 -11.48
N GLU A 162 5.94 4.43 -12.58
CA GLU A 162 6.31 4.07 -13.95
C GLU A 162 7.50 4.90 -14.47
N GLY A 163 7.87 5.99 -13.80
CA GLY A 163 8.89 6.92 -14.29
C GLY A 163 8.46 7.65 -15.57
N LEU A 164 7.16 7.88 -15.75
CA LEU A 164 6.57 8.56 -16.90
C LEU A 164 6.60 10.08 -16.67
N TYR A 165 7.63 10.76 -17.19
CA TYR A 165 7.74 12.22 -17.06
C TYR A 165 6.82 12.96 -18.04
N ASP A 166 6.77 12.53 -19.29
CA ASP A 166 5.96 13.13 -20.34
C ASP A 166 4.88 12.13 -20.77
N GLY A 167 3.62 12.56 -20.73
CA GLY A 167 2.49 11.73 -21.07
C GLY A 167 2.44 11.39 -22.55
N LYS A 168 1.84 10.24 -22.85
CA LYS A 168 1.85 9.66 -24.19
C LYS A 168 0.58 8.84 -24.43
N ARG A 169 0.09 8.85 -25.67
CA ARG A 169 -0.90 7.87 -26.16
C ARG A 169 -0.18 6.58 -26.55
N GLY A 170 -0.72 5.44 -26.14
CA GLY A 170 0.01 4.18 -26.25
C GLY A 170 1.28 4.20 -25.41
N ALA A 171 1.14 4.58 -24.15
CA ALA A 171 2.21 4.60 -23.18
C ALA A 171 2.75 3.18 -22.96
N ASP A 172 4.08 3.10 -22.90
CA ASP A 172 4.82 1.86 -22.71
C ASP A 172 4.95 1.57 -21.21
N ILE A 173 4.93 0.30 -20.80
CA ILE A 173 5.35 -0.04 -19.43
C ILE A 173 6.87 -0.19 -19.42
N VAL A 174 7.53 0.34 -18.39
CA VAL A 174 8.96 0.08 -18.16
C VAL A 174 9.02 -1.22 -17.38
N VAL A 175 9.49 -2.30 -18.00
CA VAL A 175 9.64 -3.59 -17.30
C VAL A 175 10.89 -3.55 -16.43
N PHE A 176 11.97 -2.94 -16.91
CA PHE A 176 13.21 -2.71 -16.16
C PHE A 176 13.83 -1.40 -16.62
N GLY A 177 14.30 -0.58 -15.69
CA GLY A 177 14.97 0.67 -16.01
C GLY A 177 15.89 1.15 -14.90
N ILE A 178 16.92 1.90 -15.29
CA ILE A 178 17.79 2.66 -14.41
C ILE A 178 17.45 4.13 -14.62
N LEU A 179 16.79 4.73 -13.63
CA LEU A 179 16.45 6.16 -13.69
C LEU A 179 17.72 7.00 -13.73
N ASN A 180 17.67 8.06 -14.53
CA ASN A 180 18.68 9.10 -14.54
C ASN A 180 18.58 9.90 -13.22
N PRO A 181 19.60 9.85 -12.35
CA PRO A 181 19.53 10.52 -11.05
C PRO A 181 19.43 12.05 -11.17
N ASP A 182 19.91 12.60 -12.30
CA ASP A 182 19.91 14.04 -12.56
C ASP A 182 18.64 14.52 -13.28
N LYS A 183 17.68 13.63 -13.57
CA LYS A 183 16.40 13.99 -14.19
C LYS A 183 15.57 14.80 -13.21
N GLN A 184 15.09 15.95 -13.67
CA GLN A 184 14.12 16.79 -12.97
C GLN A 184 12.85 16.97 -13.81
N PRO A 185 11.70 17.25 -13.16
CA PRO A 185 10.49 17.68 -13.88
C PRO A 185 10.79 18.87 -14.81
N ALA A 186 10.13 18.90 -15.97
CA ALA A 186 10.27 19.91 -17.02
C ALA A 186 11.66 20.11 -17.65
N ASP A 187 12.68 19.30 -17.31
CA ASP A 187 13.96 19.36 -18.03
C ASP A 187 13.96 18.50 -19.31
N GLU A 188 14.93 18.72 -20.19
CA GLU A 188 15.07 17.98 -21.45
C GLU A 188 15.88 16.67 -21.32
N LYS A 189 16.28 16.29 -20.10
CA LYS A 189 17.10 15.08 -19.92
C LYS A 189 16.25 13.83 -20.12
N SER A 190 16.89 12.76 -20.60
CA SER A 190 16.27 11.44 -20.63
C SER A 190 15.92 10.98 -19.20
N PRO A 191 14.69 10.48 -18.94
CA PRO A 191 14.33 9.91 -17.66
C PRO A 191 15.14 8.68 -17.26
N PHE A 192 15.67 7.95 -18.24
CA PHE A 192 16.38 6.69 -18.04
C PHE A 192 17.78 6.73 -18.64
N LEU A 193 18.74 6.15 -17.92
CA LEU A 193 20.07 5.82 -18.44
C LEU A 193 20.01 4.53 -19.28
N PHE A 194 19.12 3.62 -18.89
CA PHE A 194 18.84 2.37 -19.57
C PHE A 194 17.41 1.95 -19.25
N GLU A 195 16.70 1.40 -20.23
CA GLU A 195 15.32 0.94 -20.07
C GLU A 195 14.99 -0.20 -21.03
N PHE A 196 14.11 -1.09 -20.59
CA PHE A 196 13.46 -2.11 -21.39
C PHE A 196 11.94 -1.93 -21.27
N LYS A 197 11.29 -1.66 -22.40
CA LYS A 197 9.88 -1.25 -22.48
C LYS A 197 9.06 -2.28 -23.23
N VAL A 198 7.81 -2.45 -22.80
CA VAL A 198 6.79 -3.17 -23.58
C VAL A 198 5.75 -2.14 -24.06
N PRO A 199 5.63 -1.94 -25.38
CA PRO A 199 4.77 -0.89 -25.93
C PRO A 199 3.29 -1.06 -25.59
N TYR A 200 2.57 0.06 -25.44
CA TYR A 200 1.12 0.15 -25.21
C TYR A 200 0.58 -0.47 -23.91
N LEU A 201 1.41 -1.21 -23.17
CA LEU A 201 0.94 -1.99 -22.02
C LEU A 201 0.53 -1.10 -20.85
N LEU A 202 1.19 0.04 -20.64
CA LEU A 202 0.81 0.98 -19.58
C LEU A 202 -0.55 1.62 -19.88
N SER A 203 -0.82 2.02 -21.12
CA SER A 203 -2.15 2.53 -21.52
C SER A 203 -3.25 1.50 -21.28
N PHE A 204 -2.99 0.22 -21.56
CA PHE A 204 -3.95 -0.85 -21.28
C PHE A 204 -4.18 -1.06 -19.77
N LEU A 205 -3.12 -1.08 -18.96
CA LEU A 205 -3.26 -1.24 -17.50
C LEU A 205 -3.97 -0.03 -16.86
N ALA A 206 -3.62 1.19 -17.29
CA ALA A 206 -4.15 2.42 -16.73
C ALA A 206 -5.63 2.64 -17.11
N ASN A 207 -6.02 2.37 -18.35
CA ASN A 207 -7.33 2.82 -18.87
C ASN A 207 -8.14 1.72 -19.57
N ARG A 208 -7.67 0.46 -19.56
CA ARG A 208 -8.25 -0.67 -20.32
C ARG A 208 -8.34 -0.43 -21.83
N SER A 209 -7.50 0.46 -22.37
CA SER A 209 -7.44 0.80 -23.80
C SER A 209 -6.01 1.10 -24.23
N PHE A 210 -5.54 0.40 -25.27
CA PHE A 210 -4.14 0.46 -25.73
C PHE A 210 -3.71 1.83 -26.29
N ASP A 211 -4.62 2.63 -26.84
CA ASP A 211 -4.31 3.95 -27.45
C ASP A 211 -4.77 5.14 -26.58
N SER A 212 -5.08 4.87 -25.31
CA SER A 212 -5.45 5.90 -24.35
C SER A 212 -4.24 6.76 -23.96
N PHE A 213 -4.50 8.05 -23.68
CA PHE A 213 -3.49 8.94 -23.13
C PHE A 213 -3.25 8.61 -21.65
N VAL A 214 -2.00 8.41 -21.28
CA VAL A 214 -1.58 8.31 -19.87
C VAL A 214 -0.79 9.58 -19.54
N PRO A 215 -1.26 10.38 -18.56
CA PRO A 215 -0.59 11.62 -18.22
C PRO A 215 0.73 11.35 -17.49
N GLY A 216 1.77 12.09 -17.89
CA GLY A 216 3.07 12.08 -17.22
C GLY A 216 3.15 13.10 -16.09
N ILE A 217 4.25 13.07 -15.35
CA ILE A 217 4.55 14.01 -14.27
C ILE A 217 4.42 15.47 -14.74
N ASN A 218 4.93 15.79 -15.93
CA ASN A 218 4.91 17.13 -16.48
C ASN A 218 3.49 17.61 -16.84
N ASP A 219 2.67 16.73 -17.41
CA ASP A 219 1.25 17.05 -17.70
C ASP A 219 0.48 17.36 -16.42
N LEU A 220 0.73 16.58 -15.37
CA LEU A 220 0.02 16.70 -14.10
C LEU A 220 0.51 17.89 -13.28
N ALA A 221 1.82 18.15 -13.26
CA ALA A 221 2.40 19.26 -12.52
C ALA A 221 2.12 20.61 -13.20
N PHE A 222 2.35 20.69 -14.52
CA PHE A 222 2.34 21.96 -15.25
C PHE A 222 1.08 22.16 -16.11
N GLY A 223 0.31 21.11 -16.33
CA GLY A 223 -0.93 21.13 -17.11
C GLY A 223 -0.71 20.71 -18.56
N ASN A 224 -1.80 20.23 -19.17
CA ASN A 224 -1.83 19.88 -20.59
C ASN A 224 -3.23 20.20 -21.14
N ASP A 225 -3.35 21.36 -21.78
CA ASP A 225 -4.64 21.83 -22.31
C ASP A 225 -5.18 20.96 -23.45
N LYS A 226 -4.32 20.24 -24.20
CA LYS A 226 -4.76 19.35 -25.30
C LYS A 226 -5.53 18.14 -24.78
N GLU A 227 -5.17 17.67 -23.59
CA GLU A 227 -5.80 16.52 -22.93
C GLU A 227 -6.71 16.97 -21.76
N GLY A 228 -6.96 18.28 -21.62
CA GLY A 228 -7.85 18.84 -20.59
C GLY A 228 -7.33 18.76 -19.15
N ILE A 229 -6.02 18.63 -18.97
CA ILE A 229 -5.39 18.42 -17.65
C ILE A 229 -5.04 19.76 -17.02
N VAL A 230 -5.64 20.03 -15.87
CA VAL A 230 -5.31 21.20 -15.04
C VAL A 230 -4.09 20.91 -14.18
N GLY A 231 -2.99 21.62 -14.45
CA GLY A 231 -1.75 21.52 -13.70
C GLY A 231 -1.86 21.98 -12.25
N ILE A 232 -0.97 21.47 -11.41
CA ILE A 232 -0.88 21.80 -9.97
C ILE A 232 -0.72 23.31 -9.75
N GLY A 233 -0.03 24.05 -10.62
CA GLY A 233 0.10 25.52 -10.51
C GLY A 233 -1.26 26.24 -10.43
N LYS A 234 -2.17 25.93 -11.36
CA LYS A 234 -3.54 26.49 -11.35
C LYS A 234 -4.34 26.02 -10.12
N LYS A 235 -4.10 24.80 -9.64
CA LYS A 235 -4.72 24.29 -8.40
C LYS A 235 -4.21 25.04 -7.16
N ILE A 236 -2.92 25.39 -7.10
CA ILE A 236 -2.33 26.19 -6.03
C ILE A 236 -2.98 27.58 -5.98
N GLU A 237 -3.15 28.24 -7.12
CA GLU A 237 -3.82 29.54 -7.20
C GLU A 237 -5.24 29.48 -6.62
N ARG A 238 -6.04 28.50 -7.05
CA ARG A 238 -7.40 28.27 -6.51
C ARG A 238 -7.37 27.92 -5.02
N GLY A 239 -6.43 27.09 -4.59
CA GLY A 239 -6.27 26.73 -3.19
C GLY A 239 -5.94 27.94 -2.31
N LYS A 240 -5.08 28.85 -2.77
CA LYS A 240 -4.77 30.10 -2.05
C LYS A 240 -6.00 31.00 -1.91
N LEU A 241 -6.84 31.07 -2.95
CA LEU A 241 -8.14 31.75 -2.87
C LEU A 241 -9.04 31.08 -1.83
N ALA A 242 -9.17 29.75 -1.84
CA ALA A 242 -9.96 29.01 -0.85
C ALA A 242 -9.50 29.25 0.59
N VAL A 243 -8.18 29.27 0.84
CA VAL A 243 -7.63 29.59 2.17
C VAL A 243 -7.98 31.02 2.59
N GLY A 244 -7.83 31.98 1.66
CA GLY A 244 -8.17 33.38 1.91
C GLY A 244 -9.67 33.60 2.17
N ASP A 245 -10.53 32.98 1.36
CA ASP A 245 -11.99 33.05 1.50
C ASP A 245 -12.47 32.40 2.80
N LEU A 246 -11.85 31.30 3.23
CA LEU A 246 -12.14 30.68 4.52
C LEU A 246 -11.75 31.58 5.70
N ALA A 247 -10.62 32.29 5.59
CA ALA A 247 -10.22 33.28 6.60
C ALA A 247 -11.21 34.45 6.63
N ALA A 248 -11.57 34.99 5.46
CA ALA A 248 -12.56 36.07 5.34
C ALA A 248 -13.93 35.66 5.89
N TYR A 249 -14.38 34.43 5.65
CA TYR A 249 -15.60 33.88 6.21
C TYR A 249 -15.57 33.90 7.75
N LYS A 250 -14.45 33.47 8.36
CA LYS A 250 -14.30 33.48 9.82
C LYS A 250 -14.27 34.90 10.40
N ASP A 251 -13.56 35.81 9.74
CA ASP A 251 -13.45 37.19 10.17
C ASP A 251 -14.81 37.90 10.09
N ALA A 252 -15.56 37.70 9.00
CA ALA A 252 -16.92 38.22 8.83
C ALA A 252 -17.87 37.65 9.89
N LYS A 253 -17.78 36.35 10.19
CA LYS A 253 -18.60 35.69 11.24
C LYS A 253 -18.29 36.27 12.63
N LYS A 254 -17.01 36.53 12.92
CA LYS A 254 -16.57 37.16 14.16
C LYS A 254 -17.04 38.62 14.27
N ALA A 255 -17.11 39.33 13.14
CA ALA A 255 -17.60 40.71 13.06
C ALA A 255 -19.13 40.82 13.10
N GLY A 256 -19.86 39.73 12.87
CA GLY A 256 -21.32 39.73 12.81
C GLY A 256 -21.90 40.33 11.52
N ASP A 257 -21.09 40.43 10.46
CA ASP A 257 -21.51 40.96 9.15
C ASP A 257 -22.08 39.84 8.29
N GLY A 258 -23.42 39.68 8.33
CA GLY A 258 -24.11 38.61 7.60
C GLY A 258 -23.93 38.66 6.08
N VAL A 259 -23.81 39.87 5.50
CA VAL A 259 -23.62 40.03 4.04
C VAL A 259 -22.21 39.60 3.65
N ALA A 260 -21.20 40.00 4.42
CA ALA A 260 -19.83 39.57 4.21
C ALA A 260 -19.66 38.06 4.42
N VAL A 261 -20.38 37.46 5.37
CA VAL A 261 -20.39 36.01 5.61
C VAL A 261 -20.90 35.26 4.37
N GLU A 262 -22.06 35.64 3.83
CA GLU A 262 -22.63 35.00 2.64
C GLU A 262 -21.72 35.16 1.42
N ALA A 263 -21.16 36.35 1.21
CA ALA A 263 -20.26 36.62 0.10
C ALA A 263 -18.95 35.82 0.20
N ALA A 264 -18.34 35.73 1.39
CA ALA A 264 -17.13 34.95 1.60
C ALA A 264 -17.38 33.44 1.44
N LEU A 265 -18.51 32.94 1.97
CA LEU A 265 -18.89 31.55 1.81
C LEU A 265 -19.10 31.18 0.34
N ALA A 266 -19.82 32.03 -0.43
CA ALA A 266 -20.06 31.78 -1.85
C ALA A 266 -18.77 31.74 -2.69
N LYS A 267 -17.74 32.51 -2.30
CA LYS A 267 -16.40 32.45 -2.94
C LYS A 267 -15.63 31.20 -2.52
N PHE A 268 -15.67 30.86 -1.23
CA PHE A 268 -15.04 29.65 -0.69
C PHE A 268 -15.57 28.39 -1.38
N GLU A 269 -16.89 28.28 -1.54
CA GLU A 269 -17.54 27.12 -2.17
C GLU A 269 -17.08 26.87 -3.61
N GLN A 270 -16.63 27.91 -4.34
CA GLN A 270 -16.12 27.75 -5.71
C GLN A 270 -14.73 27.09 -5.77
N ASN A 271 -13.94 27.19 -4.69
CA ASN A 271 -12.54 26.76 -4.66
C ASN A 271 -12.22 25.74 -3.57
N LYS A 272 -13.20 25.35 -2.73
CA LYS A 272 -13.00 24.49 -1.56
C LYS A 272 -12.31 23.16 -1.87
N ASP A 273 -12.54 22.58 -3.05
CA ASP A 273 -11.94 21.30 -3.46
C ASP A 273 -10.42 21.40 -3.66
N PHE A 274 -9.90 22.63 -3.79
CA PHE A 274 -8.46 22.91 -3.93
C PHE A 274 -7.81 23.36 -2.61
N LEU A 275 -8.53 23.35 -1.48
CA LEU A 275 -8.05 23.87 -0.20
C LEU A 275 -6.66 23.34 0.19
N GLY A 276 -6.41 22.04 0.00
CA GLY A 276 -5.12 21.42 0.32
C GLY A 276 -3.96 21.96 -0.52
N TYR A 277 -4.22 22.32 -1.78
CA TYR A 277 -3.22 22.89 -2.68
C TYR A 277 -2.80 24.31 -2.27
N GLY A 278 -3.62 25.03 -1.50
CA GLY A 278 -3.30 26.39 -1.05
C GLY A 278 -2.05 26.48 -0.16
N TYR A 279 -1.61 25.34 0.39
CA TYR A 279 -0.43 25.23 1.24
C TYR A 279 0.85 24.80 0.50
N LEU A 280 0.76 24.50 -0.81
CA LEU A 280 1.93 24.23 -1.63
C LEU A 280 2.50 25.54 -2.18
N SER A 281 3.82 25.60 -2.37
CA SER A 281 4.49 26.81 -2.85
C SER A 281 4.63 26.81 -4.36
N LYS A 282 4.99 25.66 -4.94
CA LYS A 282 5.24 25.48 -6.37
C LYS A 282 4.73 24.11 -6.86
N PRO A 283 4.46 23.95 -8.18
CA PRO A 283 3.93 22.70 -8.73
C PRO A 283 4.74 21.45 -8.38
N GLU A 284 6.06 21.58 -8.29
CA GLU A 284 6.98 20.48 -8.01
C GLU A 284 6.82 19.92 -6.60
N ASP A 285 6.31 20.73 -5.65
CA ASP A 285 6.05 20.27 -4.29
C ASP A 285 4.97 19.17 -4.26
N GLY A 286 4.13 19.11 -5.29
CA GLY A 286 3.08 18.10 -5.45
C GLY A 286 3.54 16.79 -6.10
N ILE A 287 4.83 16.65 -6.42
CA ILE A 287 5.40 15.47 -7.07
C ILE A 287 6.02 14.56 -5.98
N PRO A 288 5.61 13.29 -5.86
CA PRO A 288 6.22 12.36 -4.91
C PRO A 288 7.68 12.03 -5.30
N PRO A 289 8.49 11.48 -4.38
CA PRO A 289 9.86 11.05 -4.68
C PRO A 289 9.94 9.96 -5.76
N VAL A 290 10.08 10.37 -7.03
CA VAL A 290 9.97 9.50 -8.21
C VAL A 290 10.88 8.27 -8.13
N GLN A 291 12.17 8.45 -7.81
CA GLN A 291 13.11 7.34 -7.76
C GLN A 291 12.74 6.29 -6.72
N MET A 292 12.38 6.73 -5.51
CA MET A 292 12.00 5.81 -4.43
C MET A 292 10.74 5.04 -4.81
N THR A 293 9.74 5.74 -5.34
CA THR A 293 8.48 5.13 -5.76
C THR A 293 8.66 4.17 -6.94
N PHE A 294 9.46 4.52 -7.95
CA PHE A 294 9.80 3.68 -9.09
C PHE A 294 10.52 2.39 -8.68
N TYR A 295 11.63 2.49 -7.95
CA TYR A 295 12.40 1.30 -7.60
C TYR A 295 11.63 0.38 -6.65
N SER A 296 10.87 0.92 -5.69
CA SER A 296 10.02 0.10 -4.83
C SER A 296 8.96 -0.65 -5.61
N PHE A 297 8.34 -0.03 -6.62
CA PHE A 297 7.35 -0.70 -7.47
C PHE A 297 7.95 -1.85 -8.27
N HIS A 298 9.10 -1.63 -8.90
CA HIS A 298 9.78 -2.66 -9.69
C HIS A 298 10.28 -3.81 -8.82
N ILE A 299 10.88 -3.52 -7.67
CA ILE A 299 11.31 -4.55 -6.69
C ILE A 299 10.11 -5.39 -6.26
N MET A 300 8.98 -4.77 -5.94
CA MET A 300 7.75 -5.45 -5.54
C MET A 300 7.27 -6.41 -6.64
N ILE A 301 7.15 -5.95 -7.89
CA ILE A 301 6.67 -6.78 -9.01
C ILE A 301 7.63 -7.93 -9.29
N PHE A 302 8.93 -7.67 -9.40
CA PHE A 302 9.91 -8.72 -9.70
C PHE A 302 9.93 -9.82 -8.64
N LEU A 303 9.88 -9.44 -7.36
CA LEU A 303 9.85 -10.39 -6.27
C LEU A 303 8.53 -11.16 -6.24
N SER A 304 7.40 -10.51 -6.54
CA SER A 304 6.10 -11.18 -6.66
C SER A 304 6.09 -12.26 -7.75
N LEU A 305 6.59 -11.94 -8.94
CA LEU A 305 6.75 -12.91 -10.04
C LEU A 305 7.68 -14.05 -9.63
N PHE A 306 8.78 -13.73 -8.95
CA PHE A 306 9.70 -14.72 -8.42
C PHE A 306 9.05 -15.67 -7.41
N PHE A 307 8.13 -15.20 -6.55
CA PHE A 307 7.39 -16.08 -5.64
C PHE A 307 6.45 -17.04 -6.37
N GLY A 308 5.80 -16.59 -7.45
CA GLY A 308 5.05 -17.47 -8.34
C GLY A 308 5.91 -18.60 -8.88
N PHE A 309 7.11 -18.28 -9.39
CA PHE A 309 8.06 -19.30 -9.85
C PHE A 309 8.54 -20.23 -8.75
N ILE A 310 8.79 -19.73 -7.54
CA ILE A 310 9.11 -20.57 -6.37
C ILE A 310 7.98 -21.57 -6.11
N CYS A 311 6.73 -21.12 -6.03
CA CYS A 311 5.59 -21.99 -5.76
C CYS A 311 5.44 -23.07 -6.85
N ILE A 312 5.56 -22.71 -8.13
CA ILE A 312 5.52 -23.69 -9.25
C ILE A 312 6.65 -24.71 -9.10
N ALA A 313 7.89 -24.25 -8.89
CA ALA A 313 9.05 -25.12 -8.81
C ALA A 313 8.94 -26.07 -7.61
N TYR A 314 8.60 -25.56 -6.43
CA TYR A 314 8.46 -26.35 -5.21
C TYR A 314 7.29 -27.33 -5.27
N LEU A 315 6.19 -26.97 -5.93
CA LEU A 315 5.09 -27.90 -6.19
C LEU A 315 5.56 -29.06 -7.08
N ILE A 316 6.23 -28.77 -8.21
CA ILE A 316 6.74 -29.81 -9.11
C ILE A 316 7.74 -30.71 -8.40
N TYR A 317 8.67 -30.13 -7.64
CA TYR A 317 9.66 -30.90 -6.91
C TYR A 317 9.02 -31.76 -5.82
N GLY A 318 8.01 -31.23 -5.11
CA GLY A 318 7.27 -31.98 -4.09
C GLY A 318 6.48 -33.14 -4.67
N MET A 319 5.80 -32.93 -5.79
CA MET A 319 5.02 -33.99 -6.47
C MET A 319 5.91 -35.11 -7.02
N LYS A 320 7.12 -34.79 -7.47
CA LYS A 320 8.09 -35.78 -7.95
C LYS A 320 8.97 -36.37 -6.84
N ASP A 321 8.77 -35.94 -5.59
CA ASP A 321 9.63 -36.26 -4.44
C ASP A 321 11.13 -35.97 -4.66
N THR A 322 11.44 -34.92 -5.43
CA THR A 322 12.80 -34.55 -5.84
C THR A 322 13.35 -33.31 -5.12
N ILE A 323 12.64 -32.80 -4.11
CA ILE A 323 13.03 -31.56 -3.40
C ILE A 323 14.45 -31.67 -2.83
N GLU A 324 14.82 -32.83 -2.29
CA GLU A 324 16.10 -33.06 -1.61
C GLU A 324 17.27 -33.33 -2.56
N GLU A 325 17.02 -33.65 -3.84
CA GLU A 325 18.07 -34.05 -4.79
C GLU A 325 19.11 -32.96 -5.02
N LYS A 326 18.67 -31.70 -5.13
CA LYS A 326 19.56 -30.56 -5.38
C LYS A 326 19.55 -29.62 -4.19
N ARG A 327 20.63 -29.69 -3.40
CA ARG A 327 20.78 -28.91 -2.17
C ARG A 327 20.63 -27.39 -2.34
N TRP A 328 20.98 -26.81 -3.49
CA TRP A 328 20.86 -25.37 -3.72
C TRP A 328 19.40 -24.88 -3.77
N ARG A 329 18.43 -25.77 -3.99
CA ARG A 329 17.00 -25.42 -3.97
C ARG A 329 16.59 -24.96 -2.57
N LEU A 330 17.07 -25.61 -1.52
CA LEU A 330 16.59 -25.36 -0.16
C LEU A 330 17.01 -23.99 0.42
N PRO A 331 18.26 -23.49 0.24
CA PRO A 331 18.61 -22.13 0.63
C PRO A 331 17.76 -21.06 -0.08
N LEU A 332 17.31 -21.32 -1.32
CA LEU A 332 16.41 -20.43 -2.04
C LEU A 332 15.06 -20.31 -1.31
N GLY A 333 14.50 -21.43 -0.86
CA GLY A 333 13.29 -21.42 -0.03
C GLY A 333 13.48 -20.71 1.29
N VAL A 334 14.63 -20.86 1.95
CA VAL A 334 14.92 -20.10 3.19
C VAL A 334 14.97 -18.60 2.90
N ALA A 335 15.62 -18.19 1.81
CA ALA A 335 15.73 -16.78 1.42
C ALA A 335 14.39 -16.17 1.01
N SER A 336 13.43 -16.97 0.52
CA SER A 336 12.18 -16.46 -0.04
C SER A 336 11.33 -15.70 0.97
N PHE A 337 11.34 -16.07 2.25
CA PHE A 337 10.64 -15.32 3.30
C PHE A 337 11.19 -13.90 3.45
N PHE A 338 12.51 -13.73 3.49
CA PHE A 338 13.13 -12.40 3.62
C PHE A 338 12.86 -11.55 2.38
N LEU A 339 12.89 -12.16 1.19
CA LEU A 339 12.51 -11.50 -0.04
C LEU A 339 11.03 -11.08 -0.03
N ALA A 340 10.13 -11.91 0.53
CA ALA A 340 8.71 -11.57 0.66
C ALA A 340 8.49 -10.38 1.60
N MET A 341 9.26 -10.29 2.68
CA MET A 341 9.26 -9.12 3.56
C MET A 341 9.72 -7.85 2.83
N ILE A 342 10.78 -7.94 2.01
CA ILE A 342 11.25 -6.81 1.19
C ILE A 342 10.16 -6.38 0.20
N ALA A 343 9.52 -7.31 -0.51
CA ALA A 343 8.44 -7.02 -1.45
C ALA A 343 7.24 -6.35 -0.76
N SER A 344 6.87 -6.83 0.43
CA SER A 344 5.80 -6.26 1.26
C SER A 344 6.11 -4.81 1.66
N GLN A 345 7.32 -4.54 2.16
CA GLN A 345 7.73 -3.18 2.51
C GLN A 345 7.81 -2.27 1.26
N ALA A 346 8.32 -2.78 0.15
CA ALA A 346 8.38 -2.04 -1.10
C ALA A 346 6.96 -1.64 -1.59
N GLY A 347 5.98 -2.54 -1.50
CA GLY A 347 4.58 -2.21 -1.82
C GLY A 347 3.99 -1.12 -0.92
N TRP A 348 4.28 -1.14 0.38
CA TRP A 348 3.89 -0.06 1.29
C TRP A 348 4.56 1.28 0.97
N VAL A 349 5.84 1.26 0.56
CA VAL A 349 6.53 2.47 0.09
C VAL A 349 5.85 3.04 -1.16
N VAL A 350 5.50 2.22 -2.15
CA VAL A 350 4.76 2.67 -3.34
C VAL A 350 3.44 3.32 -2.94
N ALA A 351 2.69 2.68 -2.05
CA ALA A 351 1.39 3.17 -1.63
C ALA A 351 1.45 4.48 -0.83
N GLU A 352 2.36 4.59 0.14
CA GLU A 352 2.39 5.69 1.10
C GLU A 352 3.37 6.81 0.71
N VAL A 353 4.57 6.48 0.24
CA VAL A 353 5.50 7.49 -0.28
C VAL A 353 5.01 8.03 -1.61
N GLY A 354 4.38 7.20 -2.44
CA GLY A 354 3.74 7.66 -3.67
C GLY A 354 2.54 8.60 -3.44
N ARG A 355 2.01 8.71 -2.21
CA ARG A 355 0.97 9.70 -1.83
C ARG A 355 1.59 11.05 -1.44
N GLN A 356 2.90 11.13 -1.19
CA GLN A 356 3.54 12.42 -0.85
C GLN A 356 3.27 13.45 -1.95
N PRO A 357 3.01 14.72 -1.58
CA PRO A 357 3.17 15.35 -0.26
C PRO A 357 1.94 15.23 0.66
N TRP A 358 0.97 14.37 0.36
CA TRP A 358 -0.34 14.36 1.02
C TRP A 358 -0.42 13.38 2.20
N ALA A 359 -0.87 13.89 3.35
CA ALA A 359 -1.34 13.05 4.45
C ALA A 359 -2.74 12.49 4.13
N ILE A 360 -3.62 13.34 3.63
CA ILE A 360 -4.90 12.98 2.99
C ILE A 360 -4.85 13.56 1.59
N GLN A 361 -4.99 12.71 0.58
CA GLN A 361 -4.85 13.07 -0.84
C GLN A 361 -5.64 14.34 -1.18
N ASP A 362 -4.96 15.31 -1.81
CA ASP A 362 -5.49 16.61 -2.26
C ASP A 362 -6.07 17.55 -1.19
N MET A 363 -6.23 17.09 0.04
CA MET A 363 -6.89 17.82 1.12
C MET A 363 -5.94 18.37 2.17
N LEU A 364 -4.98 17.55 2.60
CA LEU A 364 -4.12 17.88 3.73
C LEU A 364 -2.68 17.46 3.44
N PRO A 365 -1.79 18.41 3.11
CA PRO A 365 -0.37 18.15 2.97
C PRO A 365 0.27 17.73 4.30
N VAL A 366 1.30 16.87 4.23
CA VAL A 366 2.05 16.37 5.39
C VAL A 366 2.65 17.52 6.21
N GLY A 367 3.16 18.57 5.56
CA GLY A 367 3.73 19.74 6.24
C GLY A 367 2.73 20.52 7.10
N VAL A 368 1.42 20.38 6.84
CA VAL A 368 0.34 21.03 7.60
C VAL A 368 -0.25 20.07 8.64
N ALA A 369 -0.20 18.77 8.40
CA ALA A 369 -0.78 17.74 9.27
C ALA A 369 -0.03 17.53 10.60
N THR A 370 1.18 18.06 10.74
CA THR A 370 2.02 17.81 11.93
C THR A 370 1.59 18.64 13.13
N SER A 371 1.64 18.02 14.32
CA SER A 371 1.48 18.73 15.59
C SER A 371 2.61 19.73 15.83
N ASN A 372 2.30 20.87 16.44
CA ASN A 372 3.30 21.88 16.84
C ASN A 372 4.09 21.40 18.07
N LEU A 373 5.13 20.60 17.84
CA LEU A 373 5.99 20.01 18.87
C LEU A 373 7.45 20.41 18.66
N ALA A 374 8.18 20.61 19.75
CA ALA A 374 9.61 20.85 19.70
C ALA A 374 10.35 19.65 19.08
N LYS A 375 11.29 19.92 18.16
CA LYS A 375 12.11 18.91 17.47
C LYS A 375 12.75 17.91 18.45
N GLY A 376 13.22 18.39 19.61
CA GLY A 376 13.81 17.55 20.65
C GLY A 376 12.86 16.47 21.18
N ASN A 377 11.57 16.80 21.37
CA ASN A 377 10.57 15.84 21.85
C ASN A 377 10.35 14.71 20.84
N VAL A 378 10.22 15.07 19.56
CA VAL A 378 10.03 14.10 18.47
C VAL A 378 11.26 13.21 18.31
N MET A 379 12.47 13.78 18.35
CA MET A 379 13.71 12.99 18.28
C MET A 379 13.86 12.03 19.47
N THR A 380 13.48 12.48 20.67
CA THR A 380 13.57 11.67 21.89
C THR A 380 12.61 10.49 21.84
N THR A 381 11.33 10.74 21.51
CA THR A 381 10.34 9.67 21.41
C THR A 381 10.64 8.71 20.27
N PHE A 382 11.14 9.22 19.12
CA PHE A 382 11.59 8.39 18.01
C PHE A 382 12.67 7.39 18.45
N TRP A 383 13.75 7.86 19.07
CA TRP A 383 14.83 6.96 19.51
C TRP A 383 14.40 6.02 20.63
N MET A 384 13.55 6.49 21.55
CA MET A 384 12.97 5.65 22.59
C MET A 384 12.19 4.47 21.97
N PHE A 385 11.28 4.74 21.03
CA PHE A 385 10.52 3.69 20.34
C PHE A 385 11.40 2.83 19.44
N ALA A 386 12.38 3.42 18.74
CA ALA A 386 13.31 2.66 17.90
C ALA A 386 14.11 1.64 18.73
N VAL A 387 14.64 2.04 19.89
CA VAL A 387 15.33 1.12 20.81
C VAL A 387 14.37 0.06 21.34
N LEU A 388 13.20 0.46 21.83
CA LEU A 388 12.20 -0.47 22.36
C LEU A 388 11.79 -1.53 21.31
N PHE A 389 11.41 -1.10 20.11
CA PHE A 389 10.99 -2.01 19.04
C PHE A 389 12.13 -2.89 18.54
N THR A 390 13.37 -2.39 18.53
CA THR A 390 14.55 -3.21 18.21
C THR A 390 14.74 -4.31 19.25
N LEU A 391 14.62 -4.00 20.55
CA LEU A 391 14.72 -4.99 21.62
C LEU A 391 13.61 -6.05 21.54
N LEU A 392 12.37 -5.63 21.28
CA LEU A 392 11.23 -6.54 21.11
C LEU A 392 11.41 -7.43 19.88
N LEU A 393 11.88 -6.89 18.76
CA LEU A 393 12.17 -7.67 17.55
C LEU A 393 13.27 -8.71 17.80
N LEU A 394 14.36 -8.34 18.49
CA LEU A 394 15.41 -9.29 18.85
C LEU A 394 14.91 -10.40 19.77
N ALA A 395 14.04 -10.06 20.73
CA ALA A 395 13.41 -11.04 21.61
C ALA A 395 12.50 -12.00 20.84
N GLU A 396 11.66 -11.47 19.95
CA GLU A 396 10.76 -12.22 19.09
C GLU A 396 11.53 -13.19 18.19
N ILE A 397 12.54 -12.71 17.44
CA ILE A 397 13.38 -13.54 16.57
C ILE A 397 14.06 -14.65 17.39
N LYS A 398 14.58 -14.33 18.59
CA LYS A 398 15.23 -15.31 19.45
C LYS A 398 14.24 -16.40 19.90
N ILE A 399 13.02 -16.03 20.27
CA ILE A 399 11.98 -16.97 20.67
C ILE A 399 11.58 -17.83 19.47
N MET A 400 11.31 -17.22 18.32
CA MET A 400 10.89 -17.91 17.10
C MET A 400 11.96 -18.92 16.65
N LEU A 401 13.23 -18.51 16.54
CA LEU A 401 14.33 -19.39 16.16
C LEU A 401 14.55 -20.51 17.18
N ARG A 402 14.32 -20.26 18.47
CA ARG A 402 14.38 -21.31 19.50
C ARG A 402 13.28 -22.35 19.29
N GLN A 403 12.04 -21.94 18.98
CA GLN A 403 10.94 -22.87 18.71
C GLN A 403 11.14 -23.63 17.40
N ILE A 404 11.59 -22.97 16.33
CA ILE A 404 11.97 -23.61 15.07
C ILE A 404 13.06 -24.67 15.32
N ASN A 405 14.09 -24.35 16.11
CA ASN A 405 15.16 -25.32 16.40
C ASN A 405 14.70 -26.52 17.23
N LYS A 406 13.71 -26.34 18.12
CA LYS A 406 13.07 -27.47 18.81
C LYS A 406 12.33 -28.36 17.82
N GLY A 407 11.57 -27.75 16.91
CA GLY A 407 10.71 -28.46 15.95
C GLY A 407 9.37 -28.89 16.57
N PRO A 408 8.50 -29.55 15.80
CA PRO A 408 7.23 -30.06 16.32
C PRO A 408 7.46 -31.15 17.39
N GLU A 409 6.66 -31.13 18.46
CA GLU A 409 6.63 -32.19 19.47
C GLU A 409 5.77 -33.36 18.98
N GLY A 410 6.30 -34.59 19.07
CA GLY A 410 5.51 -35.81 18.84
C GLY A 410 5.11 -36.14 17.39
N VAL A 411 5.80 -35.58 16.39
CA VAL A 411 5.62 -35.93 14.95
C VAL A 411 6.65 -36.92 14.47
#